data_AF-A0A920G1R4-F1
#
_entry.id   AF-A0A920G1R4-F1
#
_cell.length_a   1.000
_cell.length_b   1.000
_cell.length_c   1.000
_cell.angle_alpha   90.00
_cell.angle_beta   90.00
_cell.angle_gamma   90.00
#
_symmetry.space_group_name_H-M   'P 1'
#
loop_
_entity.id
_entity.type
_entity.pdbx_description
1 polymer ?
#
loop_
_entity_poly.entity_id
_entity_poly.type
_entity_poly.pdbx_seq_one_letter_code
_entity_poly.pdbx_strand_id
1 'polypeptide(L)'
;MLQDKLALYAEKQFMYLARHQTPDFARKVLRENIPGVHGEREYRRYYPAGEVTAQLLGLTNVDGHGIAGVELGFEAWLRGVPAKSDLSKIYTVTRYGISV
;
A
#
# COMPACT_ATOMS: atom_id res chain seq x y z
N MET A 1 -6.71 18.95 6.08
CA MET A 1 -6.04 18.85 4.77
C MET A 1 -4.72 18.07 4.91
N LEU A 2 -3.99 17.80 3.81
CA LEU A 2 -2.71 17.06 3.86
C LEU A 2 -1.67 17.72 4.78
N GLN A 3 -1.67 19.05 4.88
CA GLN A 3 -0.78 19.83 5.75
C GLN A 3 -0.94 19.47 7.23
N ASP A 4 -2.17 19.27 7.71
CA ASP A 4 -2.45 18.89 9.10
C ASP A 4 -1.93 17.48 9.41
N LYS A 5 -2.00 16.56 8.43
CA LYS A 5 -1.43 15.22 8.56
C LYS A 5 0.09 15.27 8.61
N LEU A 6 0.74 16.13 7.82
CA LEU A 6 2.19 16.29 7.87
C LEU A 6 2.65 16.82 9.23
N ALA A 7 1.92 17.78 9.81
CA ALA A 7 2.21 18.30 11.16
C ALA A 7 2.06 17.21 12.24
N LEU A 8 1.02 16.39 12.17
CA LEU A 8 0.78 15.30 13.13
C LEU A 8 1.84 14.18 13.06
N TYR A 9 2.46 14.01 11.90
CA TYR A 9 3.50 13.01 11.66
C TYR A 9 4.91 13.62 11.65
N ALA A 10 5.07 14.88 12.08
CA ALA A 10 6.37 15.58 12.04
C ALA A 10 7.46 14.88 12.89
N GLU A 11 7.07 14.21 13.98
CA GLU A 11 7.98 13.43 14.83
C GLU A 11 8.09 11.95 14.39
N LYS A 12 7.28 11.53 13.43
CA LYS A 12 7.24 10.14 12.94
C LYS A 12 8.12 10.00 11.72
N GLN A 13 8.87 8.90 11.67
CA GLN A 13 9.76 8.61 10.55
C GLN A 13 9.03 8.05 9.32
N PHE A 14 7.71 7.78 9.43
CA PHE A 14 6.94 7.11 8.39
C PHE A 14 5.46 7.55 8.37
N MET A 15 4.93 7.77 7.17
CA MET A 15 3.51 8.02 6.93
C MET A 15 3.11 7.51 5.53
N TYR A 16 2.04 6.72 5.45
CA TYR A 16 1.42 6.37 4.16
C TYR A 16 0.77 7.61 3.53
N LEU A 17 1.18 7.95 2.30
CA LEU A 17 0.56 9.01 1.51
C LEU A 17 -0.71 8.50 0.80
N ALA A 18 -0.60 7.37 0.12
CA ALA A 18 -1.69 6.69 -0.55
C ALA A 18 -1.34 5.21 -0.77
N ARG A 19 -2.33 4.32 -0.65
CA ARG A 19 -2.20 2.88 -0.92
C ARG A 19 -3.05 2.49 -2.13
N HIS A 20 -2.80 1.32 -2.72
CA HIS A 20 -3.58 0.75 -3.82
C HIS A 20 -3.79 1.67 -5.04
N GLN A 21 -2.81 2.51 -5.34
CA GLN A 21 -2.86 3.38 -6.53
C GLN A 21 -2.64 2.56 -7.80
N THR A 22 -3.23 3.01 -8.91
CA THR A 22 -2.98 2.37 -10.20
C THR A 22 -1.50 2.49 -10.56
N PRO A 23 -0.92 1.49 -11.26
CA PRO A 23 0.48 1.57 -11.67
C PRO A 23 0.80 2.84 -12.47
N ASP A 24 -0.15 3.35 -13.24
CA ASP A 24 0.03 4.56 -14.04
C ASP A 24 0.10 5.83 -13.18
N PHE A 25 -0.82 5.96 -12.23
CA PHE A 25 -0.81 7.07 -11.29
C PHE A 25 0.46 7.06 -10.43
N ALA A 26 0.84 5.88 -9.91
CA ALA A 26 2.06 5.72 -9.13
C ALA A 26 3.31 6.14 -9.94
N ARG A 27 3.42 5.71 -11.21
CA ARG A 27 4.51 6.14 -12.09
C ARG A 27 4.51 7.65 -12.32
N LYS A 28 3.34 8.26 -12.49
CA LYS A 28 3.24 9.72 -12.67
C LYS A 28 3.82 10.45 -11.46
N VAL A 29 3.41 10.08 -10.25
CA VAL A 29 3.89 10.70 -9.02
C VAL A 29 5.39 10.45 -8.81
N LEU A 30 5.87 9.22 -9.05
CA LEU A 30 7.28 8.87 -8.87
C LEU A 30 8.21 9.58 -9.87
N ARG A 31 7.71 9.92 -11.07
CA ARG A 31 8.49 10.70 -12.06
C ARG A 31 8.75 12.14 -11.63
N GLU A 32 7.93 12.70 -10.75
CA GLU A 32 8.15 14.05 -10.20
C GLU A 32 9.39 14.10 -9.28
N ASN A 33 9.97 12.93 -8.94
CA ASN A 33 11.21 12.79 -8.16
C ASN A 33 11.21 13.64 -6.88
N ILE A 34 10.06 13.71 -6.22
CA ILE A 34 9.89 14.45 -4.97
C ILE A 34 10.81 13.78 -3.94
N PRO A 35 11.79 14.50 -3.36
CA PRO A 35 12.83 13.90 -2.52
C PRO A 35 12.21 13.01 -1.47
N GLY A 36 12.52 11.71 -1.60
CA GLY A 36 12.13 10.47 -0.92
C GLY A 36 10.63 10.12 -0.79
N VAL A 37 9.75 10.74 -1.56
CA VAL A 37 8.50 10.04 -1.89
C VAL A 37 8.89 8.78 -2.64
N HIS A 38 8.56 7.63 -2.07
CA HIS A 38 8.89 6.32 -2.62
C HIS A 38 7.61 5.52 -2.89
N GLY A 39 7.70 4.61 -3.86
CA GLY A 39 6.62 3.68 -4.18
C GLY A 39 6.98 2.29 -3.72
N GLU A 40 6.01 1.60 -3.12
CA GLU A 40 6.10 0.19 -2.80
C GLU A 40 5.16 -0.60 -3.71
N ARG A 41 5.61 -1.77 -4.16
CA ARG A 41 4.78 -2.65 -4.99
C ARG A 41 3.88 -3.48 -4.10
N GLU A 42 2.61 -3.08 -4.03
CA GLU A 42 1.56 -3.87 -3.40
C GLU A 42 0.85 -4.75 -4.44
N TYR A 43 0.48 -5.97 -4.04
CA TYR A 43 -0.30 -6.87 -4.87
C TYR A 43 -1.77 -6.85 -4.43
N ARG A 44 -2.69 -6.84 -5.41
CA ARG A 44 -4.13 -6.94 -5.18
C ARG A 44 -4.69 -8.13 -5.96
N ARG A 45 -5.57 -8.90 -5.32
CA ARG A 45 -6.28 -10.02 -5.98
C ARG A 45 -7.26 -9.48 -7.02
N TYR A 46 -7.27 -10.13 -8.19
CA TYR A 46 -8.20 -9.88 -9.27
C TYR A 46 -8.93 -11.19 -9.58
N TYR A 47 -10.26 -11.15 -9.62
CA TYR A 47 -11.13 -12.31 -9.86
C TYR A 47 -11.84 -12.17 -11.22
N PRO A 48 -11.28 -12.72 -12.32
CA PRO A 48 -11.80 -12.50 -13.68
C PRO A 48 -13.24 -12.99 -13.88
N ALA A 49 -13.65 -14.04 -13.16
CA ALA A 49 -15.00 -14.61 -13.21
C ALA A 49 -16.00 -13.93 -12.26
N GLY A 50 -15.55 -12.91 -11.51
CA GLY A 50 -16.41 -12.06 -10.69
C GLY A 50 -17.32 -12.82 -9.73
N GLU A 51 -18.61 -12.46 -9.76
CA GLU A 51 -19.65 -12.90 -8.83
C GLU A 51 -19.89 -14.41 -8.86
N VAL A 52 -19.76 -15.04 -10.03
CA VAL A 52 -20.03 -16.48 -10.23
C VAL A 52 -19.13 -17.36 -9.36
N THR A 53 -17.91 -16.90 -9.10
CA THR A 53 -16.93 -17.60 -8.26
C THR A 53 -16.82 -17.04 -6.85
N ALA A 54 -17.40 -15.86 -6.57
CA ALA A 54 -17.17 -15.12 -5.33
C ALA A 54 -17.63 -15.88 -4.08
N GLN A 55 -18.73 -16.64 -4.18
CA GLN A 55 -19.28 -17.40 -3.05
C GLN A 55 -18.38 -18.58 -2.64
N LEU A 56 -17.73 -19.23 -3.60
CA LEU A 56 -16.84 -20.37 -3.34
C LEU A 56 -15.41 -19.92 -3.06
N LEU A 57 -14.85 -19.07 -3.93
CA LEU A 57 -13.48 -18.60 -3.83
C LEU A 57 -13.29 -17.70 -2.61
N GLY A 58 -14.28 -16.88 -2.29
CA GLY A 58 -14.23 -15.92 -1.21
C GLY A 58 -13.54 -14.61 -1.59
N LEU A 59 -13.31 -13.77 -0.58
CA LEU A 59 -12.78 -12.41 -0.74
C LEU A 59 -11.56 -12.22 0.16
N THR A 60 -10.74 -11.22 -0.18
CA THR A 60 -9.63 -10.75 0.65
C THR A 60 -9.85 -9.31 1.13
N ASN A 61 -9.31 -8.95 2.28
CA ASN A 61 -9.32 -7.57 2.77
C ASN A 61 -8.30 -6.68 2.04
N VAL A 62 -8.19 -5.41 2.45
CA VAL A 62 -7.25 -4.42 1.88
C VAL A 62 -5.78 -4.81 2.03
N ASP A 63 -5.46 -5.64 3.02
CA ASP A 63 -4.11 -6.14 3.26
C ASP A 63 -3.87 -7.51 2.61
N GLY A 64 -4.83 -8.00 1.81
CA GLY A 64 -4.72 -9.24 1.05
C GLY A 64 -4.97 -10.52 1.86
N HIS A 65 -5.50 -10.43 3.08
CA HIS A 65 -5.85 -11.60 3.89
C HIS A 65 -7.23 -12.13 3.48
N GLY A 66 -7.36 -13.44 3.33
CA GLY A 66 -8.64 -14.10 3.09
C GLY A 66 -9.61 -13.82 4.25
N ILE A 67 -10.85 -13.46 3.92
CA ILE A 67 -11.92 -13.23 4.91
C ILE A 67 -13.10 -14.19 4.75
N ALA A 68 -13.18 -14.91 3.63
CA ALA A 68 -14.22 -15.88 3.35
C ALA A 68 -13.73 -16.94 2.35
N GLY A 69 -14.51 -18.02 2.20
CA GLY A 69 -14.33 -19.03 1.16
C GLY A 69 -12.97 -19.73 1.18
N VAL A 70 -12.52 -20.15 0.00
CA VAL A 70 -11.22 -20.79 -0.21
C VAL A 70 -10.06 -19.88 0.21
N GLU A 71 -10.15 -18.57 -0.03
CA GLU A 71 -9.11 -17.60 0.37
C GLU A 71 -8.83 -17.63 1.88
N LEU A 72 -9.87 -17.76 2.72
CA LEU A 72 -9.71 -17.92 4.17
C LEU A 72 -9.25 -19.34 4.55
N GLY A 73 -9.87 -20.37 3.97
CA GLY A 73 -9.56 -21.77 4.29
C GLY A 73 -8.13 -22.18 3.94
N PHE A 74 -7.54 -21.54 2.94
CA PHE A 74 -6.18 -21.82 2.47
C PHE A 74 -5.22 -20.65 2.68
N GLU A 75 -5.54 -19.69 3.57
CA GLU A 75 -4.71 -18.49 3.79
C GLU A 75 -3.24 -18.85 4.05
N ALA A 76 -2.98 -19.84 4.91
CA ALA A 76 -1.64 -20.29 5.27
C ALA A 76 -0.82 -20.81 4.06
N TRP A 77 -1.49 -21.38 3.06
CA TRP A 77 -0.86 -21.86 1.82
C TRP A 77 -0.73 -20.72 0.79
N LEU A 78 -1.74 -19.85 0.69
CA LEU A 78 -1.86 -18.83 -0.35
C LEU A 78 -1.07 -17.55 -0.06
N ARG A 79 -0.81 -17.25 1.22
CA ARG A 79 -0.13 -16.02 1.65
C ARG A 79 1.35 -15.99 1.29
N GLY A 80 1.98 -17.16 1.14
CA GLY A 80 3.41 -17.28 0.98
C GLY A 80 4.19 -16.71 2.17
N VAL A 81 5.51 -16.68 2.07
CA VAL A 81 6.37 -16.04 3.07
C VAL A 81 6.69 -14.63 2.60
N PRO A 82 6.27 -13.57 3.32
CA PRO A 82 6.64 -12.22 2.94
C PRO A 82 8.16 -12.08 3.00
N ALA A 83 8.75 -11.58 1.91
CA ALA A 83 10.15 -11.17 1.94
C ALA A 83 10.28 -10.03 2.96
N LYS A 84 11.27 -10.14 3.85
CA LYS A 84 11.54 -9.10 4.86
C LYS A 84 12.19 -7.91 4.16
N SER A 85 11.37 -7.00 3.65
CA SER A 85 11.82 -5.72 3.13
C SER A 85 12.23 -4.85 4.31
N ASP A 86 13.45 -4.32 4.30
CA ASP A 86 13.88 -3.34 5.28
C ASP A 86 13.11 -2.04 5.09
N LEU A 87 11.98 -1.90 5.79
CA LEU A 87 11.12 -0.71 5.75
C LEU A 87 11.83 0.53 6.33
N SER A 88 13.01 0.38 6.97
CA SER A 88 13.84 1.47 7.45
C SER A 88 14.65 2.18 6.35
N LYS A 89 14.21 2.12 5.09
CA LYS A 89 14.84 2.82 3.96
C LYS A 89 13.86 3.62 3.09
N ILE A 90 12.57 3.60 3.43
CA ILE A 90 11.50 4.21 2.64
C ILE A 90 11.10 5.52 3.34
N TYR A 91 11.97 6.54 3.28
CA TYR A 91 11.80 7.78 4.03
C TYR A 91 11.47 8.97 3.12
N THR A 92 10.37 9.69 3.42
CA THR A 92 10.30 11.17 3.22
C THR A 92 9.08 11.83 3.81
N VAL A 93 9.39 12.94 4.47
CA VAL A 93 8.83 14.26 4.15
C VAL A 93 10.00 15.26 4.13
N THR A 94 10.15 15.99 3.02
CA THR A 94 11.05 17.16 2.92
C THR A 94 10.55 18.27 3.84
N ARG A 95 11.43 18.74 4.72
CA ARG A 95 11.27 20.01 5.47
C ARG A 95 11.04 21.14 4.47
N TYR A 96 9.82 21.68 4.40
CA TYR A 96 9.61 23.03 3.86
C TYR A 96 9.80 24.01 5.02
N GLY A 97 10.99 24.60 5.11
CA GLY A 97 11.20 25.80 5.91
C GLY A 97 10.83 27.01 5.06
N ILE A 98 9.90 27.83 5.55
CA ILE A 98 9.79 29.22 5.12
C ILE A 98 10.75 30.00 6.03
N SER A 99 11.76 30.62 5.44
CA SER A 99 12.53 31.68 6.10
C SER A 99 11.69 32.95 6.14
N VAL A 100 11.35 33.40 7.34
CA VAL A 100 11.52 34.79 7.79
C VAL A 100 11.96 34.75 9.24
#